data_AF-A0A3D2FG86-F1
#
_entry.id   AF-A0A3D2FG86-F1
#
_cell.length_a   1.000
_cell.length_b   1.000
_cell.length_c   1.000
_cell.angle_alpha   90.00
_cell.angle_beta   90.00
_cell.angle_gamma   90.00
#
_symmetry.space_group_name_H-M   'P 1'
#
loop_
_entity.id
_entity.type
_entity.pdbx_description
1 polymer ?
#
loop_
_entity_poly.entity_id
_entity_poly.type
_entity_poly.pdbx_seq_one_letter_code
_entity_poly.pdbx_strand_id
1 'polypeptide(L)'
;MTSECEQLINFIEPAGTPIKILVPTAWGGHIPFMFCLMSLMRPRTYVELGTHYGASFFAVCQAIEEYKIDCFPVAIDLWVGDKHAGYYQEDVYSTFKWIHQNKYSGVGSALRKDFSEAAQDFEAKSIDLIHIDGLHTYEAVKNDYETWLPKVTENGVLLFHDTAVRERGFGVWELWDEIKDKHASFNFTHTHGLGIIALGRADTNPIVALLEIINSSKGSMESFDNFFKLIGERVTGESLAKNELERNQEKFRTLSIFRSLARHARSFLNSR
;
A
#
# COMPACT_ATOMS: atom_id res chain seq x y z
N MET A 1 -22.26 20.30 17.14
CA MET A 1 -21.79 19.62 15.93
C MET A 1 -22.09 18.14 16.15
N THR A 2 -22.76 17.51 15.20
CA THR A 2 -23.33 16.16 15.36
C THR A 2 -22.23 15.09 15.41
N SER A 3 -22.50 13.96 16.05
CA SER A 3 -21.55 12.85 16.23
C SER A 3 -20.91 12.35 14.94
N GLU A 4 -21.58 12.56 13.81
CA GLU A 4 -21.12 12.19 12.46
C GLU A 4 -19.93 13.04 11.99
N CYS A 5 -19.89 14.34 12.33
CA CYS A 5 -18.75 15.19 11.99
C CYS A 5 -17.49 14.78 12.74
N GLU A 6 -17.63 14.42 14.02
CA GLU A 6 -16.51 13.91 14.82
C GLU A 6 -16.01 12.56 14.29
N GLN A 7 -16.91 11.67 13.89
CA GLN A 7 -16.54 10.39 13.26
C GLN A 7 -15.76 10.59 11.96
N LEU A 8 -16.18 11.51 11.09
CA LEU A 8 -15.48 11.78 9.84
C LEU A 8 -14.10 12.42 10.09
N ILE A 9 -14.00 13.35 11.03
CA ILE A 9 -12.71 13.96 11.41
C ILE A 9 -11.76 12.89 11.96
N ASN A 10 -12.23 12.04 12.87
CA ASN A 10 -11.43 10.95 13.43
C ASN A 10 -10.99 9.94 12.33
N PHE A 11 -11.82 9.73 11.30
CA PHE A 11 -11.45 8.88 10.17
C PHE A 11 -10.33 9.49 9.32
N ILE A 12 -10.39 10.79 9.00
CA ILE A 12 -9.41 11.44 8.11
C ILE A 12 -8.13 11.90 8.82
N GLU A 13 -8.13 12.00 10.15
CA GLU A 13 -6.97 12.44 10.93
C GLU A 13 -5.67 11.67 10.60
N PRO A 14 -5.67 10.32 10.51
CA PRO A 14 -4.51 9.53 10.09
C PRO A 14 -3.92 9.89 8.71
N ALA A 15 -4.69 10.52 7.82
CA ALA A 15 -4.22 10.90 6.50
C ALA A 15 -3.07 11.93 6.56
N GLY A 16 -2.97 12.67 7.66
CA GLY A 16 -1.89 13.63 7.92
C GLY A 16 -0.60 13.03 8.48
N THR A 17 -0.55 11.71 8.73
CA THR A 17 0.64 11.06 9.29
C THR A 17 1.81 11.10 8.30
N PRO A 18 3.00 11.60 8.71
CA PRO A 18 4.16 11.65 7.83
C PRO A 18 4.65 10.26 7.41
N ILE A 19 4.97 10.08 6.12
CA ILE A 19 5.52 8.82 5.61
C ILE A 19 6.96 8.66 6.10
N LYS A 20 7.24 7.58 6.86
CA LYS A 20 8.59 7.29 7.38
C LYS A 20 9.52 6.79 6.28
N ILE A 21 9.01 5.94 5.39
CA ILE A 21 9.76 5.30 4.31
C ILE A 21 8.90 5.31 3.05
N LEU A 22 9.41 5.91 1.97
CA LEU A 22 8.83 5.80 0.64
C LEU A 22 9.83 5.11 -0.28
N VAL A 23 9.43 3.93 -0.77
CA VAL A 23 10.15 3.13 -1.76
C VAL A 23 9.60 3.42 -3.18
N PRO A 24 10.30 3.03 -4.26
CA PRO A 24 9.76 3.15 -5.61
C PRO A 24 8.40 2.44 -5.75
N THR A 25 7.39 3.15 -6.24
CA THR A 25 6.02 2.63 -6.30
C THR A 25 5.13 3.43 -7.24
N ALA A 26 4.16 2.76 -7.85
CA ALA A 26 3.03 3.39 -8.54
C ALA A 26 1.82 3.60 -7.61
N TRP A 27 1.84 3.03 -6.41
CA TRP A 27 0.72 2.97 -5.45
C TRP A 27 0.75 4.11 -4.40
N GLY A 28 1.89 4.79 -4.25
CA GLY A 28 2.20 5.64 -3.08
C GLY A 28 1.17 6.73 -2.75
N GLY A 29 0.39 7.21 -3.72
CA GLY A 29 -0.67 8.19 -3.49
C GLY A 29 -1.78 7.69 -2.55
N HIS A 30 -1.93 6.37 -2.39
CA HIS A 30 -2.94 5.78 -1.50
C HIS A 30 -2.47 5.60 -0.04
N ILE A 31 -1.21 5.90 0.29
CA ILE A 31 -0.67 5.74 1.65
C ILE A 31 -1.52 6.46 2.73
N PRO A 32 -1.96 7.72 2.55
CA PRO A 32 -2.85 8.37 3.50
C PRO A 32 -4.17 7.63 3.73
N PHE A 33 -4.76 7.07 2.67
CA PHE A 33 -5.98 6.28 2.79
C PHE A 33 -5.74 4.99 3.57
N MET A 34 -4.60 4.32 3.34
CA MET A 34 -4.24 3.13 4.09
C MET A 34 -4.07 3.41 5.59
N PHE A 35 -3.50 4.56 5.96
CA PHE A 35 -3.44 4.98 7.36
C PHE A 35 -4.83 5.14 7.98
N CYS A 36 -5.76 5.82 7.27
CA CYS A 36 -7.15 5.97 7.72
C CYS A 36 -7.85 4.61 7.84
N LEU A 37 -7.72 3.75 6.83
CA LEU A 37 -8.33 2.44 6.78
C LEU A 37 -7.86 1.56 7.95
N MET A 38 -6.54 1.48 8.16
CA MET A 38 -5.96 0.70 9.25
C MET A 38 -6.39 1.23 10.63
N SER A 39 -6.43 2.55 10.81
CA SER A 39 -6.85 3.17 12.07
C SER A 39 -8.32 2.88 12.41
N LEU A 40 -9.21 2.97 11.41
CA LEU A 40 -10.64 2.71 11.58
C LEU A 40 -10.95 1.22 11.75
N MET A 41 -10.37 0.38 10.90
CA MET A 41 -10.69 -1.04 10.84
C MET A 41 -10.00 -1.86 11.93
N ARG A 42 -8.77 -1.48 12.30
CA ARG A 42 -7.91 -2.21 13.24
C ARG A 42 -7.90 -3.73 12.98
N PRO A 43 -7.56 -4.18 11.75
CA PRO A 43 -7.60 -5.59 11.40
C PRO A 43 -6.63 -6.40 12.26
N ARG A 44 -6.95 -7.66 12.55
CA ARG A 44 -6.01 -8.60 13.21
C ARG A 44 -5.06 -9.25 12.21
N THR A 45 -5.53 -9.45 10.98
CA THR A 45 -4.73 -10.03 9.90
C THR A 45 -4.84 -9.18 8.64
N TYR A 46 -3.69 -8.78 8.11
CA TYR A 46 -3.56 -8.16 6.80
C TYR A 46 -2.79 -9.07 5.86
N VAL A 47 -3.26 -9.23 4.63
CA VAL A 47 -2.53 -9.96 3.58
C VAL A 47 -2.41 -9.10 2.34
N GLU A 48 -1.21 -9.05 1.75
CA GLU A 48 -0.93 -8.40 0.48
C GLU A 48 -0.46 -9.41 -0.56
N LEU A 49 -1.07 -9.37 -1.75
CA LEU A 49 -0.66 -10.12 -2.93
C LEU A 49 -0.05 -9.15 -3.92
N GLY A 50 1.23 -9.35 -4.25
CA GLY A 50 2.00 -8.40 -5.07
C GLY A 50 2.52 -7.26 -4.22
N THR A 51 3.75 -7.40 -3.73
CA THR A 51 4.36 -6.49 -2.76
C THR A 51 5.42 -5.60 -3.38
N HIS A 52 6.13 -6.09 -4.42
CA HIS A 52 7.20 -5.33 -5.08
C HIS A 52 8.22 -4.76 -4.06
N TYR A 53 8.55 -3.46 -4.09
CA TYR A 53 9.41 -2.83 -3.08
C TYR A 53 8.72 -2.63 -1.70
N GLY A 54 7.41 -2.86 -1.59
CA GLY A 54 6.67 -2.91 -0.32
C GLY A 54 6.02 -1.60 0.12
N ALA A 55 5.68 -0.66 -0.78
CA ALA A 55 5.15 0.65 -0.38
C ALA A 55 3.86 0.55 0.46
N SER A 56 2.88 -0.21 0.00
CA SER A 56 1.61 -0.48 0.71
C SER A 56 1.83 -1.33 1.96
N PHE A 57 2.62 -2.39 1.89
CA PHE A 57 3.00 -3.19 3.06
C PHE A 57 3.67 -2.38 4.17
N PHE A 58 4.62 -1.49 3.84
CA PHE A 58 5.30 -0.64 4.82
C PHE A 58 4.39 0.48 5.34
N ALA A 59 3.42 0.96 4.55
CA ALA A 59 2.37 1.82 5.09
C ALA A 59 1.54 1.09 6.15
N VAL A 60 1.19 -0.18 5.93
CA VAL A 60 0.52 -1.02 6.94
C VAL A 60 1.40 -1.22 8.17
N CYS A 61 2.68 -1.58 8.01
CA CYS A 61 3.61 -1.74 9.12
C CYS A 61 3.74 -0.45 9.94
N GLN A 62 3.84 0.70 9.28
CA GLN A 62 3.86 2.00 9.94
C GLN A 62 2.55 2.27 10.70
N ALA A 63 1.39 1.99 10.10
CA ALA A 63 0.10 2.18 10.74
C ALA A 63 -0.06 1.34 12.01
N ILE A 64 0.45 0.09 11.99
CA ILE A 64 0.45 -0.81 13.14
C ILE A 64 1.21 -0.20 14.30
N GLU A 65 2.42 0.30 14.08
CA GLU A 65 3.23 0.94 15.12
C GLU A 65 2.62 2.26 15.61
N GLU A 66 2.19 3.11 14.67
CA GLU A 66 1.72 4.47 14.96
C GLU A 66 0.40 4.46 15.74
N TYR A 67 -0.54 3.60 15.33
CA TYR A 67 -1.88 3.51 15.91
C TYR A 67 -2.04 2.33 16.86
N LYS A 68 -0.93 1.65 17.20
CA LYS A 68 -0.85 0.54 18.14
C LYS A 68 -1.88 -0.54 17.84
N ILE A 69 -1.94 -0.98 16.59
CA ILE A 69 -2.91 -1.97 16.12
C ILE A 69 -2.35 -3.36 16.39
N ASP A 70 -3.15 -4.23 17.00
CA ASP A 70 -2.80 -5.65 17.14
C ASP A 70 -3.10 -6.38 15.83
N CYS A 71 -2.19 -6.22 14.86
CA CYS A 71 -2.32 -6.75 13.50
C CYS A 71 -1.06 -7.53 13.12
N PHE A 72 -1.25 -8.67 12.46
CA PHE A 72 -0.21 -9.44 11.83
C PHE A 72 -0.29 -9.30 10.29
N PRO A 73 0.58 -8.48 9.67
CA PRO A 73 0.60 -8.32 8.23
C PRO A 73 1.46 -9.39 7.54
N VAL A 74 1.03 -9.86 6.37
CA VAL A 74 1.76 -10.83 5.54
C VAL A 74 1.89 -10.31 4.12
N ALA A 75 3.12 -10.11 3.65
CA ALA A 75 3.43 -9.81 2.26
C ALA A 75 3.65 -11.11 1.48
N ILE A 76 3.04 -11.24 0.30
CA ILE A 76 3.17 -12.41 -0.55
C ILE A 76 3.52 -11.96 -1.96
N ASP A 77 4.66 -12.44 -2.46
CA ASP A 77 5.16 -12.15 -3.80
C ASP A 77 6.23 -13.18 -4.18
N LEU A 78 6.51 -13.37 -5.46
CA LEU A 78 7.68 -14.12 -5.92
C LEU A 78 8.94 -13.23 -5.99
N TRP A 79 8.75 -11.91 -6.06
CA TRP A 79 9.76 -10.87 -6.30
C TRP A 79 10.58 -11.11 -7.58
N VAL A 80 9.93 -11.64 -8.61
CA VAL A 80 10.53 -11.80 -9.96
C VAL A 80 9.91 -10.86 -10.99
N GLY A 81 8.75 -10.29 -10.66
CA GLY A 81 7.98 -9.42 -11.53
C GLY A 81 7.21 -10.16 -12.61
N ASP A 82 6.54 -9.39 -13.45
CA ASP A 82 5.63 -9.90 -14.48
C ASP A 82 5.52 -8.93 -15.66
N LYS A 83 4.63 -9.24 -16.61
CA LYS A 83 4.48 -8.45 -17.84
C LYS A 83 3.90 -7.03 -17.64
N HIS A 84 3.23 -6.75 -16.53
CA HIS A 84 2.59 -5.48 -16.21
C HIS A 84 3.42 -4.63 -15.24
N ALA A 85 4.00 -5.27 -14.21
CA ALA A 85 4.93 -4.62 -13.28
C ALA A 85 6.36 -4.49 -13.83
N GLY A 86 6.68 -5.24 -14.90
CA GLY A 86 8.04 -5.45 -15.39
C GLY A 86 8.74 -6.57 -14.61
N TYR A 87 9.75 -7.19 -15.22
CA TYR A 87 10.58 -8.17 -14.52
C TYR A 87 11.70 -7.47 -13.75
N TYR A 88 11.90 -7.85 -12.51
CA TYR A 88 12.91 -7.26 -11.63
C TYR A 88 14.01 -8.26 -11.28
N GLN A 89 15.15 -7.74 -10.80
CA GLN A 89 16.24 -8.55 -10.29
C GLN A 89 16.08 -8.78 -8.77
N GLU A 90 16.98 -9.58 -8.19
CA GLU A 90 17.00 -9.89 -6.76
C GLU A 90 17.20 -8.65 -5.86
N ASP A 91 17.60 -7.51 -6.45
CA ASP A 91 17.74 -6.23 -5.76
C ASP A 91 16.42 -5.73 -5.17
N VAL A 92 15.28 -6.02 -5.80
CA VAL A 92 13.95 -5.68 -5.26
C VAL A 92 13.66 -6.43 -3.98
N TYR A 93 13.76 -7.78 -4.00
CA TYR A 93 13.53 -8.59 -2.81
C TYR A 93 14.51 -8.26 -1.69
N SER A 94 15.80 -8.13 -2.02
CA SER A 94 16.83 -7.83 -1.02
C SER A 94 16.64 -6.44 -0.41
N THR A 95 16.21 -5.44 -1.19
CA THR A 95 15.84 -4.11 -0.67
C THR A 95 14.62 -4.20 0.25
N PHE A 96 13.54 -4.85 -0.19
CA PHE A 96 12.34 -5.07 0.62
C PHE A 96 12.70 -5.74 1.95
N LYS A 97 13.43 -6.87 1.89
CA LYS A 97 13.84 -7.65 3.06
C LYS A 97 14.73 -6.83 4.00
N TRP A 98 15.67 -6.06 3.47
CA TRP A 98 16.51 -5.19 4.30
C TRP A 98 15.68 -4.14 5.03
N ILE A 99 14.74 -3.48 4.36
CA ILE A 99 13.85 -2.50 5.00
C ILE A 99 13.00 -3.18 6.08
N HIS A 100 12.34 -4.30 5.74
CA HIS A 100 11.49 -5.04 6.68
C HIS A 100 12.26 -5.42 7.95
N GLN A 101 13.44 -6.02 7.81
CA GLN A 101 14.25 -6.47 8.95
C GLN A 101 14.87 -5.34 9.78
N ASN A 102 15.20 -4.20 9.17
CA ASN A 102 15.90 -3.12 9.87
C ASN A 102 14.97 -2.01 10.38
N LYS A 103 13.77 -1.89 9.82
CA LYS A 103 12.83 -0.78 10.10
C LYS A 103 11.54 -1.25 10.75
N TYR A 104 11.11 -2.46 10.46
CA TYR A 104 9.88 -3.06 10.98
C TYR A 104 10.15 -4.46 11.55
N SER A 105 11.28 -4.59 12.25
CA SER A 105 11.72 -5.86 12.85
C SER A 105 10.64 -6.39 13.80
N GLY A 106 10.19 -7.62 13.56
CA GLY A 106 9.14 -8.26 14.36
C GLY A 106 7.70 -7.89 13.97
N VAL A 107 7.49 -7.04 12.96
CA VAL A 107 6.15 -6.74 12.44
C VAL A 107 5.86 -7.62 11.23
N GLY A 108 4.96 -8.59 11.40
CA GLY A 108 4.48 -9.43 10.30
C GLY A 108 5.53 -10.35 9.67
N SER A 109 5.22 -10.80 8.45
CA SER A 109 6.07 -11.74 7.69
C SER A 109 6.01 -11.50 6.19
N ALA A 110 6.95 -12.10 5.46
CA ALA A 110 6.99 -12.09 4.01
C ALA A 110 7.16 -13.52 3.48
N LEU A 111 6.27 -13.93 2.57
CA LEU A 111 6.24 -15.24 1.96
C LEU A 111 6.65 -15.13 0.50
N ARG A 112 7.80 -15.72 0.15
CA ARG A 112 8.27 -15.79 -1.24
C ARG A 112 7.63 -16.98 -1.94
N LYS A 113 6.36 -16.86 -2.33
CA LYS A 113 5.50 -17.95 -2.83
C LYS A 113 4.54 -17.45 -3.91
N ASP A 114 4.06 -18.38 -4.73
CA ASP A 114 2.88 -18.17 -5.57
C ASP A 114 1.64 -17.95 -4.70
N PHE A 115 0.70 -17.12 -5.15
CA PHE A 115 -0.47 -16.76 -4.35
C PHE A 115 -1.38 -17.96 -4.05
N SER A 116 -1.52 -18.90 -5.00
CA SER A 116 -2.36 -20.08 -4.82
C SER A 116 -1.74 -21.09 -3.86
N GLU A 117 -0.40 -21.19 -3.87
CA GLU A 117 0.35 -21.98 -2.89
C GLU A 117 0.24 -21.35 -1.50
N ALA A 118 0.47 -20.05 -1.38
CA ALA A 118 0.42 -19.33 -0.12
C ALA A 118 -0.98 -19.36 0.50
N ALA A 119 -2.05 -19.33 -0.30
CA ALA A 119 -3.43 -19.44 0.20
C ALA A 119 -3.71 -20.73 1.01
N GLN A 120 -2.91 -21.79 0.82
CA GLN A 120 -3.03 -23.03 1.60
C GLN A 120 -2.54 -22.87 3.04
N ASP A 121 -1.69 -21.87 3.31
CA ASP A 121 -1.17 -21.57 4.66
C ASP A 121 -2.17 -20.78 5.52
N PHE A 122 -3.29 -20.33 4.94
CA PHE A 122 -4.32 -19.55 5.62
C PHE A 122 -5.59 -20.35 5.87
N GLU A 123 -6.14 -20.21 7.07
CA GLU A 123 -7.43 -20.78 7.42
C GLU A 123 -8.59 -20.11 6.66
N ALA A 124 -9.72 -20.80 6.56
CA ALA A 124 -10.94 -20.17 6.06
C ALA A 124 -11.37 -19.04 7.01
N LYS A 125 -11.83 -17.92 6.46
CA LYS A 125 -12.38 -16.79 7.24
C LYS A 125 -11.43 -16.29 8.34
N SER A 126 -10.15 -16.11 8.04
CA SER A 126 -9.12 -15.64 8.98
C SER A 126 -8.46 -14.31 8.61
N ILE A 127 -8.73 -13.77 7.42
CA ILE A 127 -8.13 -12.53 6.92
C ILE A 127 -9.12 -11.39 7.05
N ASP A 128 -8.77 -10.35 7.80
CA ASP A 128 -9.64 -9.20 7.98
C ASP A 128 -9.49 -8.21 6.79
N LEU A 129 -8.26 -7.91 6.38
CA LEU A 129 -7.98 -7.03 5.23
C LEU A 129 -7.08 -7.74 4.22
N ILE A 130 -7.49 -7.77 2.96
CA ILE A 130 -6.66 -8.27 1.86
C ILE A 130 -6.46 -7.19 0.80
N HIS A 131 -5.23 -7.06 0.31
CA HIS A 131 -4.86 -6.19 -0.80
C HIS A 131 -4.38 -7.04 -1.98
N ILE A 132 -5.07 -6.91 -3.12
CA ILE A 132 -4.81 -7.66 -4.34
C ILE A 132 -4.20 -6.69 -5.37
N ASP A 133 -2.90 -6.83 -5.60
CA ASP A 133 -2.09 -6.04 -6.55
C ASP A 133 -1.09 -6.95 -7.30
N GLY A 134 -1.59 -8.12 -7.73
CA GLY A 134 -0.85 -9.14 -8.47
C GLY A 134 -0.73 -8.86 -9.96
N LEU A 135 -0.78 -9.91 -10.78
CA LEU A 135 -0.79 -9.75 -12.24
C LEU A 135 -2.12 -9.14 -12.72
N HIS A 136 -2.06 -8.01 -13.42
CA HIS A 136 -3.26 -7.22 -13.72
C HIS A 136 -4.11 -7.67 -14.92
N THR A 137 -3.97 -8.90 -15.42
CA THR A 137 -4.92 -9.46 -16.41
C THR A 137 -6.23 -9.86 -15.75
N TYR A 138 -7.35 -9.81 -16.47
CA TYR A 138 -8.66 -10.23 -15.96
C TYR A 138 -8.61 -11.64 -15.36
N GLU A 139 -8.03 -12.61 -16.07
CA GLU A 139 -7.99 -14.01 -15.63
C GLU A 139 -7.19 -14.18 -14.33
N ALA A 140 -6.06 -13.50 -14.22
CA ALA A 140 -5.21 -13.57 -13.03
C ALA A 140 -5.86 -12.91 -11.81
N VAL A 141 -6.36 -11.67 -11.94
CA VAL A 141 -7.01 -10.99 -10.80
C VAL A 141 -8.30 -11.70 -10.38
N LYS A 142 -9.03 -12.31 -11.32
CA LYS A 142 -10.20 -13.11 -11.02
C LYS A 142 -9.83 -14.39 -10.27
N ASN A 143 -8.77 -15.07 -10.71
CA ASN A 143 -8.25 -16.24 -10.00
C ASN A 143 -7.82 -15.88 -8.57
N ASP A 144 -7.12 -14.76 -8.39
CA ASP A 144 -6.71 -14.29 -7.06
C ASP A 144 -7.92 -13.98 -6.20
N TYR A 145 -8.90 -13.25 -6.74
CA TYR A 145 -10.15 -12.96 -6.04
C TYR A 145 -10.90 -14.23 -5.61
N GLU A 146 -11.12 -15.18 -6.52
CA GLU A 146 -11.86 -16.41 -6.25
C GLU A 146 -11.11 -17.34 -5.26
N THR A 147 -9.77 -17.35 -5.33
CA THR A 147 -8.92 -18.14 -4.42
C THR A 147 -8.92 -17.58 -3.00
N TRP A 148 -8.86 -16.26 -2.87
CA TRP A 148 -8.66 -15.61 -1.56
C TRP A 148 -9.95 -15.19 -0.86
N LEU A 149 -11.05 -14.94 -1.58
CA LEU A 149 -12.33 -14.57 -0.98
C LEU A 149 -12.83 -15.57 0.11
N PRO A 150 -12.67 -16.90 -0.04
CA PRO A 150 -13.01 -17.84 1.04
C PRO A 150 -12.18 -17.68 2.32
N LYS A 151 -10.98 -17.10 2.23
CA LYS A 151 -10.07 -16.83 3.37
C LYS A 151 -10.40 -15.52 4.10
N VAL A 152 -11.09 -14.59 3.43
CA VAL A 152 -11.53 -13.30 4.00
C VAL A 152 -12.70 -13.51 4.96
N THR A 153 -12.66 -12.86 6.14
CA THR A 153 -13.74 -12.91 7.15
C THR A 153 -15.07 -12.38 6.60
N GLU A 154 -16.17 -12.70 7.28
CA GLU A 154 -17.51 -12.23 6.88
C GLU A 154 -17.64 -10.71 6.88
N ASN A 155 -16.82 -10.02 7.67
CA ASN A 155 -16.76 -8.55 7.79
C ASN A 155 -15.44 -7.99 7.24
N GLY A 156 -14.76 -8.75 6.38
CA GLY A 156 -13.47 -8.36 5.85
C GLY A 156 -13.58 -7.29 4.76
N VAL A 157 -12.43 -6.75 4.39
CA VAL A 157 -12.28 -5.73 3.34
C VAL A 157 -11.29 -6.23 2.30
N LEU A 158 -11.63 -6.03 1.03
CA LEU A 158 -10.79 -6.33 -0.11
C LEU A 158 -10.40 -5.02 -0.81
N LEU A 159 -9.12 -4.88 -1.12
CA LEU A 159 -8.58 -3.80 -1.91
C LEU A 159 -8.07 -4.34 -3.26
N PHE A 160 -8.34 -3.60 -4.34
CA PHE A 160 -7.88 -3.92 -5.69
C PHE A 160 -7.19 -2.71 -6.28
N HIS A 161 -5.93 -2.83 -6.67
CA HIS A 161 -5.21 -1.74 -7.32
C HIS A 161 -5.38 -1.80 -8.85
N ASP A 162 -5.02 -0.72 -9.55
CA ASP A 162 -5.09 -0.57 -11.01
C ASP A 162 -6.52 -0.65 -11.61
N THR A 163 -7.56 -0.40 -10.79
CA THR A 163 -8.97 -0.44 -11.23
C THR A 163 -9.35 0.65 -12.23
N ALA A 164 -8.53 1.69 -12.40
CA ALA A 164 -8.73 2.76 -13.38
C ALA A 164 -7.92 2.57 -14.68
N VAL A 165 -7.08 1.53 -14.77
CA VAL A 165 -6.28 1.24 -15.98
C VAL A 165 -7.12 0.50 -17.01
N ARG A 166 -7.05 0.92 -18.29
CA ARG A 166 -7.86 0.35 -19.40
C ARG A 166 -7.01 -0.07 -20.61
N GLU A 167 -5.69 -0.02 -20.49
CA GLU A 167 -4.74 -0.25 -21.57
C GLU A 167 -3.83 -1.45 -21.28
N ARG A 168 -2.95 -1.79 -22.24
CA ARG A 168 -1.88 -2.80 -22.07
C ARG A 168 -2.34 -4.20 -21.65
N GLY A 169 -3.63 -4.52 -21.84
CA GLY A 169 -4.20 -5.82 -21.44
C GLY A 169 -4.54 -5.91 -19.95
N PHE A 170 -4.66 -4.77 -19.26
CA PHE A 170 -5.18 -4.72 -17.90
C PHE A 170 -6.67 -5.07 -17.89
N GLY A 171 -7.06 -5.98 -17.01
CA GLY A 171 -8.42 -6.47 -16.84
C GLY A 171 -8.94 -6.37 -15.40
N VAL A 172 -8.20 -5.73 -14.49
CA VAL A 172 -8.67 -5.52 -13.10
C VAL A 172 -9.98 -4.74 -13.07
N TRP A 173 -10.13 -3.78 -13.97
CA TRP A 173 -11.35 -2.99 -14.10
C TRP A 173 -12.56 -3.79 -14.54
N GLU A 174 -12.37 -4.82 -15.38
CA GLU A 174 -13.45 -5.69 -15.84
C GLU A 174 -13.98 -6.50 -14.65
N LEU A 175 -13.07 -7.10 -13.88
CA LEU A 175 -13.45 -7.78 -12.64
C LEU A 175 -14.14 -6.80 -11.67
N TRP A 176 -13.57 -5.61 -11.46
CA TRP A 176 -14.14 -4.59 -10.60
C TRP A 176 -15.59 -4.26 -10.96
N ASP A 177 -15.87 -4.01 -12.25
CA ASP A 177 -17.22 -3.72 -12.74
C ASP A 177 -18.19 -4.90 -12.51
N GLU A 178 -17.72 -6.15 -12.53
CA GLU A 178 -18.53 -7.34 -12.23
C GLU A 178 -18.88 -7.51 -10.74
N ILE A 179 -18.05 -7.01 -9.82
CA ILE A 179 -18.16 -7.32 -8.38
C ILE A 179 -18.56 -6.13 -7.52
N LYS A 180 -18.29 -4.89 -7.95
CA LYS A 180 -18.48 -3.68 -7.14
C LYS A 180 -19.93 -3.50 -6.63
N ASP A 181 -20.93 -3.89 -7.42
CA ASP A 181 -22.35 -3.68 -7.09
C ASP A 181 -22.93 -4.78 -6.19
N LYS A 182 -22.15 -5.82 -5.86
CA LYS A 182 -22.57 -6.93 -4.98
C LYS A 182 -22.38 -6.62 -3.49
N HIS A 183 -21.60 -5.58 -3.18
CA HIS A 183 -21.16 -5.23 -1.84
C HIS A 183 -21.11 -3.71 -1.66
N ALA A 184 -20.94 -3.23 -0.42
CA ALA A 184 -20.58 -1.84 -0.21
C ALA A 184 -19.19 -1.60 -0.83
N SER A 185 -19.11 -0.67 -1.77
CA SER A 185 -17.89 -0.44 -2.53
C SER A 185 -17.62 1.03 -2.81
N PHE A 186 -16.35 1.34 -3.06
CA PHE A 186 -15.90 2.64 -3.53
C PHE A 186 -14.67 2.47 -4.42
N ASN A 187 -14.50 3.34 -5.40
CA ASN A 187 -13.34 3.31 -6.28
C ASN A 187 -12.67 4.67 -6.35
N PHE A 188 -11.41 4.74 -5.91
CA PHE A 188 -10.56 5.88 -6.19
C PHE A 188 -10.16 5.90 -7.67
N THR A 189 -9.93 7.10 -8.23
CA THR A 189 -9.58 7.26 -9.65
C THR A 189 -8.14 7.73 -9.88
N HIS A 190 -7.49 8.24 -8.83
CA HIS A 190 -6.10 8.67 -8.84
C HIS A 190 -5.14 7.48 -8.65
N THR A 191 -3.86 7.67 -8.99
CA THR A 191 -2.82 6.65 -8.73
C THR A 191 -3.18 5.29 -9.32
N HIS A 192 -3.63 5.27 -10.57
CA HIS A 192 -4.11 4.06 -11.29
C HIS A 192 -5.39 3.41 -10.76
N GLY A 193 -5.94 3.92 -9.67
CA GLY A 193 -7.21 3.52 -9.09
C GLY A 193 -7.06 2.48 -7.98
N LEU A 194 -7.93 2.58 -6.99
CA LEU A 194 -7.99 1.66 -5.86
C LEU A 194 -9.45 1.38 -5.53
N GLY A 195 -9.89 0.16 -5.83
CA GLY A 195 -11.21 -0.36 -5.50
C GLY A 195 -11.23 -0.89 -4.07
N ILE A 196 -12.28 -0.57 -3.34
CA ILE A 196 -12.54 -1.06 -1.97
C ILE A 196 -13.86 -1.80 -1.97
N ILE A 197 -13.86 -3.05 -1.54
CA ILE A 197 -15.07 -3.82 -1.22
C ILE A 197 -15.07 -4.11 0.28
N ALA A 198 -16.16 -3.74 0.95
CA ALA A 198 -16.42 -4.09 2.33
C ALA A 198 -17.53 -5.14 2.42
N LEU A 199 -17.21 -6.27 3.07
CA LEU A 199 -18.16 -7.35 3.32
C LEU A 199 -18.94 -7.11 4.62
N GLY A 200 -20.06 -7.81 4.79
CA GLY A 200 -20.90 -7.73 5.97
C GLY A 200 -21.90 -6.58 5.91
N ARG A 201 -22.13 -5.92 7.05
CA ARG A 201 -23.16 -4.87 7.23
C ARG A 201 -22.61 -3.70 8.03
N ALA A 202 -23.26 -2.54 7.95
CA ALA A 202 -22.84 -1.32 8.66
C ALA A 202 -22.76 -1.47 10.19
N ASP A 203 -23.52 -2.39 10.80
CA ASP A 203 -23.50 -2.65 12.24
C ASP A 203 -22.32 -3.50 12.71
N THR A 204 -21.64 -4.18 11.79
CA THR A 204 -20.60 -5.18 12.05
C THR A 204 -19.27 -4.86 11.37
N ASN A 205 -19.30 -4.04 10.31
CA ASN A 205 -18.13 -3.55 9.61
C ASN A 205 -18.17 -2.02 9.51
N PRO A 206 -17.27 -1.29 10.20
CA PRO A 206 -17.24 0.18 10.17
C PRO A 206 -16.95 0.74 8.77
N ILE A 207 -16.29 -0.05 7.90
CA ILE A 207 -16.02 0.36 6.51
C ILE A 207 -17.31 0.36 5.70
N VAL A 208 -18.23 -0.60 5.91
CA VAL A 208 -19.55 -0.56 5.26
C VAL A 208 -20.30 0.73 5.64
N ALA A 209 -20.35 1.06 6.93
CA ALA A 209 -20.99 2.29 7.41
C ALA A 209 -20.35 3.56 6.79
N LEU A 210 -19.01 3.61 6.73
CA LEU A 210 -18.29 4.69 6.08
C LEU A 210 -18.64 4.81 4.59
N LEU A 211 -18.64 3.70 3.85
CA LEU A 211 -18.94 3.69 2.42
C LEU A 211 -20.38 4.10 2.12
N GLU A 212 -21.35 3.73 2.96
CA GLU A 212 -22.74 4.19 2.85
C GLU A 212 -22.84 5.72 2.99
N ILE A 213 -22.09 6.31 3.92
CA ILE A 213 -22.04 7.77 4.10
C ILE A 213 -21.38 8.43 2.88
N ILE A 214 -20.25 7.91 2.41
CA ILE A 214 -19.53 8.46 1.26
C ILE A 214 -20.41 8.40 0.00
N ASN A 215 -21.08 7.28 -0.23
CA ASN A 215 -21.92 7.02 -1.40
C ASN A 215 -23.31 7.69 -1.33
N SER A 216 -23.63 8.42 -0.26
CA SER A 216 -24.90 9.11 -0.08
C SER A 216 -25.19 10.17 -1.15
N SER A 217 -24.15 10.70 -1.80
CA SER A 217 -24.28 11.62 -2.92
C SER A 217 -23.04 11.65 -3.80
N LYS A 218 -23.21 12.01 -5.07
CA LYS A 218 -22.10 12.21 -6.02
C LYS A 218 -21.07 13.23 -5.50
N GLY A 219 -21.52 14.32 -4.89
CA GLY A 219 -20.62 15.35 -4.34
C GLY A 219 -19.78 14.85 -3.15
N SER A 220 -20.34 13.96 -2.32
CA SER A 220 -19.61 13.31 -1.23
C SER A 220 -18.53 12.37 -1.78
N MET A 221 -18.87 11.53 -2.76
CA MET A 221 -17.92 10.64 -3.44
C MET A 221 -16.77 11.43 -4.09
N GLU A 222 -17.09 12.49 -4.84
CA GLU A 222 -16.08 13.34 -5.49
C GLU A 222 -15.19 14.04 -4.47
N SER A 223 -15.76 14.51 -3.35
CA SER A 223 -14.98 15.14 -2.28
C SER A 223 -14.03 14.16 -1.61
N PHE A 224 -14.47 12.92 -1.40
CA PHE A 224 -13.66 11.85 -0.82
C PHE A 224 -12.50 11.44 -1.73
N ASP A 225 -12.74 11.20 -3.02
CA ASP A 225 -11.69 10.90 -4.01
C ASP A 225 -10.69 12.06 -4.12
N ASN A 226 -11.18 13.30 -4.23
CA ASN A 226 -10.32 14.48 -4.34
C ASN A 226 -9.50 14.73 -3.08
N PHE A 227 -10.06 14.52 -1.88
CA PHE A 227 -9.31 14.66 -0.63
C PHE A 227 -8.10 13.73 -0.61
N PHE A 228 -8.33 12.43 -0.85
CA PHE A 228 -7.24 11.45 -0.82
C PHE A 228 -6.25 11.62 -1.98
N LYS A 229 -6.73 12.04 -3.16
CA LYS A 229 -5.85 12.43 -4.27
C LYS A 229 -4.89 13.56 -3.87
N LEU A 230 -5.42 14.67 -3.37
CA LEU A 230 -4.62 15.87 -3.06
C LEU A 230 -3.65 15.62 -1.91
N ILE A 231 -4.09 14.96 -0.85
CA ILE A 231 -3.20 14.64 0.27
C ILE A 231 -2.16 13.58 -0.12
N GLY A 232 -2.54 12.60 -0.94
CA GLY A 232 -1.64 11.60 -1.51
C GLY A 232 -0.53 12.22 -2.35
N GLU A 233 -0.88 13.10 -3.29
CA GLU A 233 0.08 13.88 -4.09
C GLU A 233 1.04 14.69 -3.21
N ARG A 234 0.50 15.34 -2.17
CA ARG A 234 1.30 16.13 -1.23
C ARG A 234 2.30 15.27 -0.46
N VAL A 235 1.85 14.24 0.27
CA VAL A 235 2.74 13.48 1.16
C VAL A 235 3.79 12.68 0.40
N THR A 236 3.43 12.17 -0.78
CA THR A 236 4.39 11.48 -1.64
C THR A 236 5.41 12.46 -2.21
N GLY A 237 4.98 13.64 -2.67
CA GLY A 237 5.87 14.71 -3.12
C GLY A 237 6.85 15.16 -2.04
N GLU A 238 6.39 15.38 -0.81
CA GLU A 238 7.24 15.73 0.34
C GLU A 238 8.27 14.62 0.64
N SER A 239 7.84 13.35 0.61
CA SER A 239 8.72 12.21 0.87
C SER A 239 9.76 11.99 -0.24
N LEU A 240 9.37 12.16 -1.51
CA LEU A 240 10.27 12.10 -2.66
C LEU A 240 11.33 13.22 -2.60
N ALA A 241 10.91 14.45 -2.28
CA ALA A 241 11.82 15.59 -2.13
C ALA A 241 12.83 15.36 -0.98
N LYS A 242 12.36 14.79 0.14
CA LYS A 242 13.24 14.41 1.26
C LYS A 242 14.26 13.35 0.84
N ASN A 243 13.83 12.27 0.18
CA ASN A 243 14.70 11.22 -0.33
C ASN A 243 15.75 11.78 -1.31
N GLU A 244 15.36 12.73 -2.17
CA GLU A 244 16.29 13.40 -3.08
C GLU A 244 17.32 14.25 -2.33
N LEU A 245 16.89 15.02 -1.34
CA LEU A 245 17.78 15.83 -0.50
C LEU A 245 18.83 14.97 0.21
N GLU A 246 18.41 13.86 0.83
CA GLU A 246 19.30 12.92 1.52
C GLU A 246 20.32 12.30 0.55
N ARG A 247 19.89 11.85 -0.63
CA ARG A 247 20.79 11.34 -1.68
C ARG A 247 21.80 12.39 -2.14
N ASN A 248 21.36 13.64 -2.30
CA ASN A 248 22.24 14.72 -2.72
C ASN A 248 23.27 15.05 -1.62
N GLN A 249 22.86 15.09 -0.36
CA GLN A 249 23.77 15.28 0.77
C GLN A 249 24.84 14.18 0.85
N GLU A 250 24.47 12.92 0.64
CA GLU A 250 25.42 11.80 0.67
C GLU A 250 26.42 11.86 -0.51
N LYS A 251 25.96 12.24 -1.70
CA LYS A 251 26.84 12.53 -2.85
C LYS A 251 27.83 13.65 -2.55
N PHE A 252 27.36 14.76 -1.97
CA PHE A 252 28.22 15.87 -1.58
C PHE A 252 29.26 15.44 -0.53
N ARG A 253 28.85 14.67 0.48
CA ARG A 253 29.74 14.12 1.51
C ARG A 253 30.81 13.24 0.90
N THR A 254 30.43 12.31 0.03
CA THR A 254 31.36 11.43 -0.69
C THR A 254 32.37 12.23 -1.53
N LEU A 255 31.89 13.20 -2.32
CA LEU A 255 32.74 14.08 -3.13
C LEU A 255 33.71 14.91 -2.27
N SER A 256 33.27 15.39 -1.10
CA SER A 256 34.12 16.14 -0.17
C SER A 256 35.25 15.28 0.40
N ILE A 257 34.97 14.00 0.72
CA ILE A 257 35.95 13.03 1.19
C ILE A 257 36.99 12.76 0.10
N PHE A 258 36.54 12.50 -1.14
CA PHE A 258 37.43 12.30 -2.28
C PHE A 258 38.33 13.52 -2.54
N ARG A 259 37.78 14.74 -2.49
CA ARG A 259 38.57 15.98 -2.63
C ARG A 259 39.57 16.17 -1.49
N SER A 260 39.23 15.76 -0.27
CA SER A 260 40.15 15.79 0.86
C SER A 260 41.32 14.81 0.67
N LEU A 261 41.03 13.56 0.32
CA LEU A 261 42.05 12.53 0.05
C LEU A 261 42.97 12.92 -1.11
N ALA A 262 42.41 13.46 -2.20
CA ALA A 262 43.20 13.93 -3.35
C ALA A 262 44.16 15.09 -2.99
N ARG A 263 43.75 16.01 -2.10
CA ARG A 263 44.62 17.08 -1.60
C ARG A 263 45.77 16.54 -0.75
N HIS A 264 45.50 15.58 0.14
CA HIS A 264 46.53 14.94 0.96
C HIS A 264 47.54 14.16 0.10
N ALA A 265 47.07 13.43 -0.91
CA ALA A 265 47.95 12.70 -1.84
C ALA A 265 48.88 13.64 -2.63
N ARG A 266 48.38 14.79 -3.11
CA ARG A 266 49.22 15.81 -3.78
C ARG A 266 50.24 16.44 -2.84
N SER A 267 49.87 16.72 -1.59
CA SER A 267 50.80 17.25 -0.59
C SER A 267 51.92 16.25 -0.27
N PHE A 268 51.62 14.96 -0.24
CA PHE A 268 52.60 13.90 0.00
C PHE A 268 53.56 13.70 -1.19
N LEU A 269 53.07 13.87 -2.42
CA LEU A 269 53.89 13.80 -3.63
C LEU A 269 54.80 15.02 -3.80
N ASN A 270 54.36 16.21 -3.37
CA ASN A 270 55.14 17.45 -3.48
C ASN A 270 56.15 17.66 -2.32
N SER A 271 56.21 16.76 -1.34
CA SER A 271 57.12 16.82 -0.19
C SER A 271 58.26 15.78 -0.26
N ARG A 272 58.42 15.13 -1.41
CA ARG A 272 59.59 14.31 -1.78
C ARG A 272 60.34 14.98 -2.91
#